data_AF-A0A7Y9W6I6-F1
#
_entry.id   AF-A0A7Y9W6I6-F1
#
_cell.length_a   1.000
_cell.length_b   1.000
_cell.length_c   1.000
_cell.angle_alpha   90.00
_cell.angle_beta   90.00
_cell.angle_gamma   90.00
#
_symmetry.space_group_name_H-M   'P 1'
#
loop_
_entity.id
_entity.type
_entity.pdbx_description
1 polymer ?
#
loop_
_entity_poly.entity_id
_entity_poly.type
_entity_poly.pdbx_seq_one_letter_code
_entity_poly.pdbx_strand_id
1 'polypeptide(L)'
;MKLIADADPGNQYGVPWAWGTDGIGYNVQAVKKALGGEAPVDSWSLLFDSANLSKVKSCGVSFLDSASDVFPAVLQYMHKDPNSTNPGDYQAAYEVLKKIRPYITQFNSSGYINDLANNDICVAFGFSGDVGIARRRASEAKRSYEVRFSNIKDAGLVWMDVMVIPKDAPHPEAAMKWMNYIEDPKVSAAITNEVFYPTANRTARQFVTPTIEQDANVYPPADVLNKMTLMRPQPAPIMRLENRLWAQLKSGS
;
A
#
# COMPACT_ATOMS: atom_id res chain seq x y z
N MET A 1 12.74 8.86 12.65
CA MET A 1 12.21 9.11 14.01
C MET A 1 11.12 10.17 14.07
N LYS A 2 11.33 11.44 13.64
CA LYS A 2 10.27 12.49 13.75
C LYS A 2 8.89 12.10 13.18
N LEU A 3 8.83 11.26 12.15
CA LEU A 3 7.59 10.87 11.48
C LEU A 3 6.65 10.01 12.33
N ILE A 4 7.15 9.25 13.32
CA ILE A 4 6.29 8.45 14.22
C ILE A 4 6.00 9.13 15.55
N ALA A 5 6.55 10.31 15.81
CA ALA A 5 6.42 10.98 17.10
C ALA A 5 4.97 11.33 17.47
N ASP A 6 4.10 11.51 16.48
CA ASP A 6 2.66 11.73 16.68
C ASP A 6 1.96 10.49 17.27
N ALA A 7 2.42 9.29 16.90
CA ALA A 7 1.90 8.01 17.39
C ALA A 7 2.69 7.46 18.59
N ASP A 8 3.97 7.80 18.69
CA ASP A 8 4.90 7.40 19.76
C ASP A 8 5.70 8.63 20.24
N PRO A 9 5.12 9.43 21.17
CA PRO A 9 5.77 10.63 21.68
C PRO A 9 7.15 10.33 22.30
N GLY A 10 8.19 10.90 21.69
CA GLY A 10 9.57 10.68 22.09
C GLY A 10 10.23 9.42 21.50
N ASN A 11 9.51 8.66 20.66
CA ASN A 11 9.96 7.39 20.08
C ASN A 11 10.35 6.37 21.15
N GLN A 12 9.51 6.20 22.16
CA GLN A 12 9.80 5.38 23.34
C GLN A 12 9.46 3.91 23.16
N TYR A 13 8.58 3.58 22.22
CA TYR A 13 7.98 2.25 22.12
C TYR A 13 8.18 1.56 20.77
N GLY A 14 8.33 2.33 19.69
CA GLY A 14 8.44 1.83 18.32
C GLY A 14 9.81 2.02 17.71
N VAL A 15 10.33 0.95 17.08
CA VAL A 15 11.51 1.00 16.20
C VAL A 15 11.04 0.84 14.75
N PRO A 16 11.18 1.86 13.90
CA PRO A 16 10.84 1.76 12.48
C PRO A 16 11.57 0.60 11.79
N TRP A 17 10.83 -0.26 11.09
CA TRP A 17 11.39 -1.38 10.33
C TRP A 17 11.51 -1.04 8.85
N ALA A 18 10.36 -0.86 8.20
CA ALA A 18 10.24 -0.54 6.80
C ALA A 18 9.11 0.47 6.59
N TRP A 19 9.13 1.14 5.45
CA TRP A 19 8.04 2.00 5.02
C TRP A 19 7.64 1.65 3.60
N GLY A 20 6.45 2.08 3.19
CA GLY A 20 5.92 1.77 1.89
C GLY A 20 4.87 2.78 1.46
N THR A 21 4.32 2.54 0.29
CA THR A 21 3.26 3.37 -0.26
C THR A 21 2.11 2.51 -0.74
N ASP A 22 0.91 3.09 -0.68
CA ASP A 22 -0.26 2.51 -1.33
C ASP A 22 -0.37 3.07 -2.74
N GLY A 23 -0.68 2.20 -3.67
CA GLY A 23 -0.83 2.58 -5.06
C GLY A 23 -1.49 1.50 -5.89
N ILE A 24 -1.14 1.50 -7.17
CA ILE A 24 -1.77 0.65 -8.16
C ILE A 24 -0.74 -0.35 -8.66
N GLY A 25 -0.95 -1.63 -8.34
CA GLY A 25 -0.27 -2.75 -8.98
C GLY A 25 -1.06 -3.20 -10.21
N TYR A 26 -0.40 -3.38 -11.35
CA TYR A 26 -1.12 -3.71 -12.58
C TYR A 26 -0.30 -4.49 -13.60
N ASN A 27 -1.02 -5.31 -14.38
CA ASN A 27 -0.51 -5.91 -15.60
C ASN A 27 -0.63 -4.92 -16.76
N VAL A 28 0.50 -4.46 -17.30
CA VAL A 28 0.58 -3.40 -18.31
C VAL A 28 -0.23 -3.75 -19.56
N GLN A 29 -0.07 -4.96 -20.07
CA GLN A 29 -0.70 -5.41 -21.32
C GLN A 29 -2.21 -5.62 -21.14
N ALA A 30 -2.62 -6.24 -20.02
CA ALA A 30 -4.04 -6.49 -19.74
C ALA A 30 -4.81 -5.18 -19.54
N VAL A 31 -4.26 -4.24 -18.76
CA VAL A 31 -4.89 -2.93 -18.51
C VAL A 31 -4.97 -2.09 -19.79
N LYS A 32 -3.89 -2.03 -20.58
CA LYS A 32 -3.88 -1.31 -21.87
C LYS A 32 -4.95 -1.87 -22.82
N LYS A 33 -5.08 -3.20 -22.88
CA LYS A 33 -6.10 -3.87 -23.70
C LYS A 33 -7.52 -3.55 -23.21
N ALA A 34 -7.76 -3.60 -21.90
CA ALA A 34 -9.08 -3.34 -21.32
C ALA A 34 -9.54 -1.89 -21.49
N LEU A 35 -8.61 -0.92 -21.39
CA LEU A 35 -8.94 0.50 -21.51
C LEU A 35 -8.87 1.03 -22.95
N GLY A 36 -8.29 0.27 -23.88
CA GLY A 36 -8.20 0.64 -25.29
C GLY A 36 -7.21 1.77 -25.59
N GLY A 37 -6.26 2.05 -24.69
CA GLY A 37 -5.34 3.18 -24.80
C GLY A 37 -4.43 3.34 -23.59
N GLU A 38 -3.91 4.56 -23.40
CA GLU A 38 -3.20 4.91 -22.17
C GLU A 38 -4.13 4.87 -20.97
N ALA A 39 -3.64 4.29 -19.87
CA ALA A 39 -4.39 4.07 -18.65
C ALA A 39 -3.95 5.09 -17.59
N PRO A 40 -4.86 5.68 -16.80
CA PRO A 40 -4.53 6.63 -15.74
C PRO A 40 -3.96 5.89 -14.51
N VAL A 41 -2.90 5.11 -14.70
CA VAL A 41 -2.31 4.20 -13.70
C VAL A 41 -1.63 4.94 -12.55
N ASP A 42 -1.33 6.22 -12.73
CA ASP A 42 -0.77 7.12 -11.74
C ASP A 42 -1.84 7.99 -11.04
N SER A 43 -3.12 7.59 -11.15
CA SER A 43 -4.26 8.29 -10.57
C SER A 43 -5.24 7.30 -9.92
N TRP A 44 -5.73 7.67 -8.74
CA TRP A 44 -6.80 6.96 -8.07
C TRP A 44 -8.09 6.84 -8.91
N SER A 45 -8.26 7.67 -9.95
CA SER A 45 -9.36 7.54 -10.89
C SER A 45 -9.40 6.20 -11.63
N LEU A 46 -8.29 5.46 -11.76
CA LEU A 46 -8.34 4.10 -12.30
C LEU A 46 -9.20 3.18 -11.42
N LEU A 47 -9.12 3.36 -10.09
CA LEU A 47 -9.78 2.53 -9.10
C LEU A 47 -11.16 3.05 -8.70
N PHE A 48 -11.33 4.36 -8.51
CA PHE A 48 -12.57 4.91 -7.93
C PHE A 48 -13.53 5.55 -8.94
N ASP A 49 -13.12 5.74 -10.20
CA ASP A 49 -14.05 6.06 -11.28
C ASP A 49 -14.67 4.78 -11.85
N SER A 50 -15.99 4.66 -11.76
CA SER A 50 -16.74 3.52 -12.30
C SER A 50 -16.57 3.35 -13.82
N ALA A 51 -16.36 4.44 -14.56
CA ALA A 51 -16.14 4.37 -16.02
C ALA A 51 -14.80 3.71 -16.38
N ASN A 52 -13.81 3.81 -15.49
CA ASN A 52 -12.52 3.14 -15.65
C ASN A 52 -12.57 1.72 -15.09
N LEU A 53 -13.01 1.56 -13.84
CA LEU A 53 -12.96 0.27 -13.14
C LEU A 53 -13.83 -0.79 -13.83
N SER A 54 -14.99 -0.40 -14.36
CA SER A 54 -15.88 -1.31 -15.10
C SER A 54 -15.23 -1.96 -16.32
N LYS A 55 -14.31 -1.27 -17.00
CA LYS A 55 -13.59 -1.79 -18.17
C LYS A 55 -12.56 -2.85 -17.77
N VAL A 56 -11.84 -2.61 -16.68
CA VAL A 56 -10.81 -3.53 -16.17
C VAL A 56 -11.37 -4.69 -15.35
N LYS A 57 -12.64 -4.64 -14.92
CA LYS A 57 -13.33 -5.78 -14.26
C LYS A 57 -13.10 -7.09 -14.99
N SER A 58 -13.13 -7.06 -16.33
CA SER A 58 -13.02 -8.25 -17.18
C SER A 58 -11.71 -9.03 -16.99
N CYS A 59 -10.65 -8.38 -16.52
CA CYS A 59 -9.34 -9.00 -16.26
C CYS A 59 -9.00 -9.15 -14.77
N GLY A 60 -9.96 -8.86 -13.88
CA GLY A 60 -9.82 -9.05 -12.43
C GLY A 60 -9.28 -7.83 -11.69
N VAL A 61 -9.99 -7.43 -10.64
CA VAL A 61 -9.69 -6.25 -9.80
C VAL A 61 -9.63 -6.68 -8.34
N SER A 62 -8.48 -6.50 -7.70
CA SER A 62 -8.31 -6.73 -6.26
C SER A 62 -8.23 -5.42 -5.50
N PHE A 63 -8.88 -5.35 -4.35
CA PHE A 63 -8.67 -4.30 -3.36
C PHE A 63 -8.04 -4.91 -2.10
N LEU A 64 -7.22 -4.15 -1.38
CA LEU A 64 -6.79 -4.58 -0.05
C LEU A 64 -8.02 -4.82 0.83
N ASP A 65 -7.99 -5.87 1.64
CA ASP A 65 -8.97 -6.05 2.72
C ASP A 65 -8.54 -5.25 3.95
N SER A 66 -8.43 -3.93 3.77
CA SER A 66 -7.99 -3.01 4.79
C SER A 66 -8.74 -1.70 4.65
N ALA A 67 -9.65 -1.45 5.60
CA ALA A 67 -10.41 -0.23 5.62
C ALA A 67 -9.49 1.00 5.78
N SER A 68 -8.48 0.87 6.66
CA SER A 68 -7.53 1.93 7.00
C SER A 68 -6.61 2.35 5.86
N ASP A 69 -6.50 1.57 4.78
CA ASP A 69 -5.75 1.95 3.58
C ASP A 69 -6.72 2.47 2.49
N VAL A 70 -7.86 1.79 2.33
CA VAL A 70 -8.81 2.10 1.24
C VAL A 70 -9.57 3.40 1.49
N PHE A 71 -10.02 3.69 2.71
CA PHE A 71 -10.75 4.94 3.00
C PHE A 71 -9.88 6.18 2.77
N PRO A 72 -8.64 6.27 3.29
CA PRO A 72 -7.74 7.39 3.00
C PRO A 72 -7.52 7.63 1.50
N ALA A 73 -7.42 6.57 0.69
CA ALA A 73 -7.26 6.69 -0.76
C ALA A 73 -8.51 7.25 -1.45
N VAL A 74 -9.69 6.81 -1.02
CA VAL A 74 -10.97 7.36 -1.53
C VAL A 74 -11.11 8.83 -1.11
N LEU A 75 -10.75 9.18 0.12
CA LEU A 75 -10.75 10.57 0.59
C LEU A 75 -9.80 11.42 -0.27
N GLN A 76 -8.61 10.91 -0.59
CA GLN A 76 -7.67 11.58 -1.48
C GLN A 76 -8.23 11.77 -2.89
N TYR A 77 -8.91 10.74 -3.45
CA TYR A 77 -9.62 10.85 -4.73
C TYR A 77 -10.73 11.91 -4.71
N MET A 78 -11.40 12.07 -3.57
CA MET A 78 -12.41 13.12 -3.37
C MET A 78 -11.81 14.49 -3.00
N HIS A 79 -10.49 14.64 -3.06
CA HIS A 79 -9.76 15.85 -2.65
C HIS A 79 -10.01 16.26 -1.19
N LYS A 80 -10.22 15.27 -0.31
CA LYS A 80 -10.34 15.44 1.15
C LYS A 80 -9.04 15.02 1.84
N ASP A 81 -8.88 15.42 3.11
CA ASP A 81 -7.78 14.98 3.96
C ASP A 81 -7.84 13.46 4.16
N PRO A 82 -6.82 12.68 3.77
CA PRO A 82 -6.75 11.24 4.02
C PRO A 82 -6.79 10.87 5.52
N ASN A 83 -6.43 11.82 6.40
CA ASN A 83 -6.50 11.68 7.84
C ASN A 83 -7.73 12.37 8.47
N SER A 84 -8.79 12.65 7.68
CA SER A 84 -10.00 13.27 8.20
C SER A 84 -10.55 12.54 9.42
N THR A 85 -11.05 13.31 10.39
CA THR A 85 -11.77 12.79 11.56
C THR A 85 -13.26 13.12 11.51
N ASN A 86 -13.76 13.56 10.35
CA ASN A 86 -15.16 13.90 10.14
C ASN A 86 -15.95 12.65 9.68
N PRO A 87 -16.94 12.19 10.46
CA PRO A 87 -17.79 11.05 10.06
C PRO A 87 -18.47 11.20 8.70
N GLY A 88 -18.82 12.44 8.31
CA GLY A 88 -19.46 12.71 7.02
C GLY A 88 -18.56 12.42 5.82
N ASP A 89 -17.24 12.56 5.99
CA ASP A 89 -16.27 12.26 4.94
C ASP A 89 -16.20 10.76 4.66
N TYR A 90 -16.23 9.93 5.72
CA TYR A 90 -16.27 8.46 5.61
C TYR A 90 -17.58 7.97 4.99
N GLN A 91 -18.71 8.58 5.34
CA GLN A 91 -19.99 8.23 4.72
C GLN A 91 -19.97 8.56 3.21
N ALA A 92 -19.43 9.71 2.83
CA ALA A 92 -19.31 10.09 1.43
C ALA A 92 -18.33 9.19 0.66
N ALA A 93 -17.21 8.80 1.27
CA ALA A 93 -16.27 7.83 0.72
C ALA A 93 -16.93 6.45 0.51
N TYR A 94 -17.75 6.00 1.46
CA TYR A 94 -18.51 4.76 1.33
C TYR A 94 -19.49 4.79 0.15
N GLU A 95 -20.15 5.92 -0.14
CA GLU A 95 -21.00 6.04 -1.33
C GLU A 95 -20.22 5.97 -2.65
N VAL A 96 -18.94 6.40 -2.68
CA VAL A 96 -18.05 6.17 -3.82
C VAL A 96 -17.73 4.67 -3.94
N LEU A 97 -17.33 4.04 -2.84
CA LEU A 97 -16.99 2.62 -2.79
C LEU A 97 -18.16 1.71 -3.23
N LYS A 98 -19.39 2.04 -2.84
CA LYS A 98 -20.59 1.31 -3.28
C LYS A 98 -20.77 1.31 -4.79
N LYS A 99 -20.48 2.42 -5.47
CA LYS A 99 -20.62 2.52 -6.94
C LYS A 99 -19.64 1.60 -7.65
N ILE A 100 -18.42 1.46 -7.13
CA ILE A 100 -17.39 0.61 -7.74
C ILE A 100 -17.45 -0.86 -7.31
N ARG A 101 -18.12 -1.16 -6.18
CA ARG A 101 -18.22 -2.50 -5.59
C ARG A 101 -18.59 -3.63 -6.57
N PRO A 102 -19.51 -3.44 -7.55
CA PRO A 102 -19.84 -4.48 -8.53
C PRO A 102 -18.70 -4.84 -9.50
N TYR A 103 -17.64 -4.04 -9.55
CA TYR A 103 -16.48 -4.24 -10.41
C TYR A 103 -15.26 -4.83 -9.66
N ILE A 104 -15.33 -4.93 -8.33
CA ILE A 104 -14.28 -5.54 -7.51
C ILE A 104 -14.45 -7.07 -7.53
N THR A 105 -13.40 -7.78 -7.90
CA THR A 105 -13.35 -9.26 -7.92
C THR A 105 -13.16 -9.82 -6.52
N GLN A 106 -12.26 -9.22 -5.74
CA GLN A 106 -11.93 -9.69 -4.40
C GLN A 106 -11.45 -8.56 -3.48
N PHE A 107 -11.56 -8.82 -2.17
CA PHE A 107 -10.87 -8.08 -1.13
C PHE A 107 -9.81 -9.01 -0.53
N ASN A 108 -8.54 -8.67 -0.70
CA ASN A 108 -7.41 -9.54 -0.33
C ASN A 108 -6.17 -8.69 -0.07
N SER A 109 -5.50 -8.92 1.06
CA SER A 109 -4.32 -8.15 1.49
C SER A 109 -2.99 -8.89 1.30
N SER A 110 -2.95 -10.06 0.67
CA SER A 110 -1.68 -10.81 0.45
C SER A 110 -1.71 -11.78 -0.74
N GLY A 111 -2.82 -12.49 -0.95
CA GLY A 111 -2.98 -13.42 -2.08
C GLY A 111 -2.87 -12.74 -3.44
N TYR A 112 -3.25 -11.45 -3.52
CA TYR A 112 -3.20 -10.66 -4.75
C TYR A 112 -1.79 -10.61 -5.38
N ILE A 113 -0.73 -10.81 -4.58
CA ILE A 113 0.66 -10.87 -5.08
C ILE A 113 0.81 -11.98 -6.13
N ASN A 114 0.32 -13.18 -5.81
CA ASN A 114 0.39 -14.31 -6.72
C ASN A 114 -0.61 -14.16 -7.87
N ASP A 115 -1.82 -13.70 -7.57
CA ASP A 115 -2.86 -13.50 -8.59
C ASP A 115 -2.39 -12.50 -9.65
N LEU A 116 -1.72 -11.41 -9.25
CA LEU A 116 -1.16 -10.43 -10.17
C LEU A 116 0.03 -11.00 -10.96
N ALA A 117 0.92 -11.76 -10.31
CA ALA A 117 2.05 -12.43 -10.96
C ALA A 117 1.63 -13.53 -11.95
N ASN A 118 0.44 -14.10 -11.78
CA ASN A 118 -0.15 -15.13 -12.63
C ASN A 118 -1.16 -14.58 -13.65
N ASN A 119 -1.54 -13.30 -13.53
CA ASN A 119 -2.58 -12.65 -14.33
C ASN A 119 -3.98 -13.24 -14.11
N ASP A 120 -4.26 -13.69 -12.89
CA ASP A 120 -5.61 -13.98 -12.40
C ASP A 120 -6.36 -12.67 -12.06
N ILE A 121 -5.61 -11.62 -11.75
CA ILE A 121 -6.06 -10.22 -11.72
C ILE A 121 -5.13 -9.34 -12.56
N CYS A 122 -5.64 -8.24 -13.08
CA CYS A 122 -4.87 -7.27 -13.86
C CYS A 122 -4.65 -5.94 -13.14
N VAL A 123 -5.44 -5.64 -12.11
CA VAL A 123 -5.35 -4.42 -11.30
C VAL A 123 -5.51 -4.79 -9.82
N ALA A 124 -4.65 -4.20 -8.99
CA ALA A 124 -4.73 -4.26 -7.55
C ALA A 124 -4.55 -2.86 -6.95
N PHE A 125 -5.43 -2.47 -6.03
CA PHE A 125 -4.98 -1.61 -4.93
C PHE A 125 -4.00 -2.45 -4.11
N GLY A 126 -2.75 -2.00 -3.98
CA GLY A 126 -1.76 -2.78 -3.25
C GLY A 126 -0.61 -1.95 -2.71
N PHE A 127 0.20 -2.62 -1.91
CA PHE A 127 1.43 -2.10 -1.33
C PHE A 127 2.59 -2.17 -2.33
N SER A 128 3.49 -1.17 -2.28
CA SER A 128 4.61 -1.04 -3.22
C SER A 128 5.54 -2.26 -3.25
N GLY A 129 5.99 -2.75 -2.09
CA GLY A 129 6.89 -3.89 -1.98
C GLY A 129 6.26 -5.19 -2.48
N ASP A 130 4.99 -5.44 -2.14
CA ASP A 130 4.21 -6.60 -2.58
C ASP A 130 4.09 -6.68 -4.11
N VAL A 131 3.87 -5.54 -4.77
CA VAL A 131 3.84 -5.48 -6.24
C VAL A 131 5.26 -5.66 -6.82
N GLY A 132 6.29 -5.21 -6.11
CA GLY A 132 7.69 -5.56 -6.40
C GLY A 132 7.95 -7.06 -6.40
N ILE A 133 7.42 -7.79 -5.41
CA ILE A 133 7.48 -9.26 -5.33
C ILE A 133 6.71 -9.89 -6.49
N ALA A 134 5.50 -9.41 -6.79
CA ALA A 134 4.70 -9.90 -7.93
C ALA A 134 5.44 -9.71 -9.26
N ARG A 135 6.08 -8.55 -9.46
CA ARG A 135 6.92 -8.25 -10.62
C ARG A 135 8.11 -9.21 -10.74
N ARG A 136 8.83 -9.46 -9.64
CA ARG A 136 9.94 -10.42 -9.62
C ARG A 136 9.45 -11.82 -10.01
N ARG A 137 8.37 -12.31 -9.38
CA ARG A 137 7.79 -13.64 -9.67
C ARG A 137 7.36 -13.77 -11.13
N ALA A 138 6.69 -12.76 -11.69
CA ALA A 138 6.29 -12.76 -13.10
C ALA A 138 7.52 -12.81 -14.04
N SER A 139 8.58 -12.06 -13.72
CA SER A 139 9.82 -12.04 -14.49
C SER A 139 10.56 -13.39 -14.43
N GLU A 140 10.71 -13.98 -13.24
CA GLU A 140 11.36 -15.29 -13.05
C GLU A 140 10.60 -16.42 -13.75
N ALA A 141 9.27 -16.36 -13.74
CA ALA A 141 8.40 -17.27 -14.48
C ALA A 141 8.35 -16.99 -16.00
N LYS A 142 9.10 -15.99 -16.50
CA LYS A 142 9.16 -15.59 -17.91
C LYS A 142 7.77 -15.32 -18.50
N ARG A 143 6.90 -14.66 -17.73
CA ARG A 143 5.58 -14.25 -18.21
C ARG A 143 5.73 -13.30 -19.40
N SER A 144 4.81 -13.37 -20.35
CA SER A 144 4.81 -12.55 -21.57
C SER A 144 4.32 -11.10 -21.34
N TYR A 145 4.00 -10.76 -20.10
CA TYR A 145 3.49 -9.46 -19.67
C TYR A 145 4.38 -8.88 -18.57
N GLU A 146 4.22 -7.58 -18.36
CA GLU A 146 4.93 -6.83 -17.34
C GLU A 146 3.97 -6.44 -16.21
N VAL A 147 4.40 -6.69 -14.98
CA VAL A 147 3.73 -6.18 -13.77
C VAL A 147 4.46 -4.91 -13.32
N ARG A 148 3.71 -3.84 -13.10
CA ARG A 148 4.23 -2.56 -12.61
C ARG A 148 3.47 -2.10 -11.38
N PHE A 149 4.16 -1.30 -10.58
CA PHE A 149 3.56 -0.48 -9.54
C PHE A 149 3.57 0.97 -9.99
N SER A 150 2.52 1.70 -9.65
CA SER A 150 2.46 3.15 -9.81
C SER A 150 2.09 3.79 -8.50
N ASN A 151 2.99 4.63 -8.01
CA ASN A 151 2.62 5.68 -7.06
C ASN A 151 1.65 6.65 -7.72
N ILE A 152 0.78 7.24 -6.92
CA ILE A 152 -0.07 8.32 -7.39
C ILE A 152 0.80 9.57 -7.58
N LYS A 153 0.68 10.26 -8.73
CA LYS A 153 1.69 11.25 -9.17
C LYS A 153 1.65 12.55 -8.37
N ASP A 154 0.45 13.02 -8.06
CA ASP A 154 0.19 14.31 -7.40
C ASP A 154 -0.45 14.16 -6.01
N ALA A 155 -0.53 12.92 -5.55
CA ALA A 155 -1.06 12.55 -4.26
C ALA A 155 -0.44 11.19 -3.88
N GLY A 156 -0.66 10.68 -2.70
CA GLY A 156 -0.22 9.33 -2.35
C GLY A 156 -0.35 9.10 -0.86
N LEU A 157 -0.30 7.84 -0.48
CA LEU A 157 -0.32 7.43 0.92
C LEU A 157 1.02 6.78 1.21
N VAL A 158 1.64 7.22 2.29
CA VAL A 158 2.86 6.63 2.83
C VAL A 158 2.56 6.15 4.24
N TRP A 159 3.13 5.01 4.59
CA TRP A 159 2.99 4.38 5.89
C TRP A 159 4.33 3.83 6.35
N MET A 160 4.44 3.53 7.63
CA MET A 160 5.65 2.97 8.23
C MET A 160 5.28 1.88 9.22
N ASP A 161 5.86 0.71 9.01
CA ASP A 161 5.77 -0.40 9.93
C ASP A 161 6.79 -0.23 11.04
N VAL A 162 6.34 -0.44 12.27
CA VAL A 162 7.14 -0.29 13.48
C VAL A 162 7.17 -1.59 14.27
N MET A 163 8.35 -2.00 14.69
CA MET A 163 8.53 -3.07 15.65
C MET A 163 8.24 -2.52 17.05
N VAL A 164 7.41 -3.24 17.81
CA VAL A 164 7.06 -2.92 19.19
C VAL A 164 7.17 -4.18 20.05
N ILE A 165 7.42 -4.01 21.34
CA ILE A 165 7.43 -5.12 22.31
C ILE A 165 6.17 -4.98 23.19
N PRO A 166 5.23 -5.96 23.12
CA PRO A 166 4.06 -5.96 23.99
C PRO A 166 4.46 -5.92 25.47
N LYS A 167 3.65 -5.23 26.29
CA LYS A 167 3.90 -5.08 27.73
C LYS A 167 3.97 -6.42 28.47
N ASP A 168 3.24 -7.41 27.97
CA ASP A 168 3.12 -8.77 28.51
C ASP A 168 3.96 -9.79 27.72
N ALA A 169 4.92 -9.35 26.90
CA ALA A 169 5.80 -10.24 26.16
C ALA A 169 6.55 -11.20 27.13
N PRO A 170 6.53 -12.53 26.90
CA PRO A 170 7.15 -13.48 27.81
C PRO A 170 8.67 -13.44 27.79
N HIS A 171 9.27 -12.90 26.71
CA HIS A 171 10.72 -12.86 26.49
C HIS A 171 11.18 -11.49 25.93
N PRO A 172 11.03 -10.38 26.68
CA PRO A 172 11.29 -9.04 26.16
C PRO A 172 12.77 -8.82 25.81
N GLU A 173 13.71 -9.43 26.55
CA GLU A 173 15.15 -9.33 26.25
C GLU A 173 15.53 -9.99 24.92
N ALA A 174 14.89 -11.14 24.59
CA ALA A 174 15.11 -11.80 23.31
C ALA A 174 14.54 -10.97 22.16
N ALA A 175 13.38 -10.36 22.35
CA ALA A 175 12.79 -9.44 21.39
C ALA A 175 13.71 -8.22 21.13
N MET A 176 14.26 -7.61 22.18
CA MET A 176 15.26 -6.52 22.04
C MET A 176 16.48 -6.96 21.23
N LYS A 177 17.04 -8.15 21.52
CA LYS A 177 18.20 -8.68 20.78
C LYS A 177 17.88 -8.92 19.31
N TRP A 178 16.69 -9.43 19.01
CA TRP A 178 16.21 -9.63 17.64
C TRP A 178 16.02 -8.30 16.91
N MET A 179 15.35 -7.31 17.52
CA MET A 179 15.18 -5.98 16.95
C MET A 179 16.54 -5.32 16.64
N ASN A 180 17.52 -5.44 17.55
CA ASN A 180 18.87 -4.93 17.33
C ASN A 180 19.60 -5.63 16.17
N TYR A 181 19.33 -6.93 15.95
CA TYR A 181 19.87 -7.67 14.80
C TYR A 181 19.20 -7.22 13.48
N ILE A 182 17.88 -7.02 13.48
CA ILE A 182 17.15 -6.52 12.30
C ILE A 182 17.63 -5.12 11.90
N GLU A 183 17.98 -4.29 12.87
CA GLU A 183 18.55 -2.96 12.65
C GLU A 183 20.04 -2.96 12.23
N ASP A 184 20.71 -4.12 12.16
CA ASP A 184 22.03 -4.17 11.54
C ASP A 184 21.92 -3.72 10.06
N PRO A 185 22.77 -2.79 9.57
CA PRO A 185 22.62 -2.22 8.24
C PRO A 185 22.60 -3.25 7.10
N LYS A 186 23.36 -4.35 7.23
CA LYS A 186 23.40 -5.39 6.18
C LYS A 186 22.17 -6.28 6.26
N VAL A 187 21.70 -6.58 7.46
CA VAL A 187 20.48 -7.38 7.68
C VAL A 187 19.26 -6.61 7.15
N SER A 188 19.10 -5.35 7.56
CA SER A 188 18.01 -4.49 7.11
C SER A 188 18.00 -4.33 5.58
N ALA A 189 19.17 -4.14 4.96
CA ALA A 189 19.28 -4.08 3.51
C ALA A 189 18.97 -5.40 2.81
N ALA A 190 19.40 -6.54 3.38
CA ALA A 190 19.06 -7.86 2.86
C ALA A 190 17.54 -8.09 2.85
N ILE A 191 16.83 -7.61 3.87
CA ILE A 191 15.37 -7.63 3.90
C ILE A 191 14.81 -6.78 2.75
N THR A 192 15.20 -5.51 2.61
CA THR A 192 14.76 -4.65 1.49
C THR A 192 15.03 -5.30 0.13
N ASN A 193 16.17 -5.96 -0.04
CA ASN A 193 16.52 -6.64 -1.29
C ASN A 193 15.60 -7.82 -1.62
N GLU A 194 14.95 -8.40 -0.62
CA GLU A 194 14.05 -9.54 -0.77
C GLU A 194 12.59 -9.13 -0.91
N VAL A 195 12.15 -8.15 -0.11
CA VAL A 195 10.72 -7.78 -0.02
C VAL A 195 10.38 -6.45 -0.69
N PHE A 196 11.36 -5.77 -1.27
CA PHE A 196 11.19 -4.51 -2.01
C PHE A 196 10.59 -3.35 -1.21
N TYR A 197 10.51 -3.46 0.12
CA TYR A 197 10.15 -2.35 0.99
C TYR A 197 11.39 -1.56 1.40
N PRO A 198 11.39 -0.23 1.25
CA PRO A 198 12.41 0.64 1.78
C PRO A 198 12.67 0.43 3.27
N THR A 199 13.94 0.30 3.63
CA THR A 199 14.37 0.30 5.02
C THR A 199 14.23 1.68 5.65
N ALA A 200 13.82 1.73 6.91
CA ALA A 200 13.88 2.95 7.72
C ALA A 200 15.30 3.26 8.24
N ASN A 201 16.22 2.29 8.13
CA ASN A 201 17.61 2.44 8.51
C ASN A 201 18.40 3.14 7.40
N ARG A 202 18.70 4.42 7.64
CA ARG A 202 19.44 5.26 6.67
C ARG A 202 20.80 4.66 6.27
N THR A 203 21.49 3.99 7.18
CA THR A 203 22.82 3.41 6.91
C THR A 203 22.75 2.10 6.14
N ALA A 204 21.60 1.41 6.17
CA ALA A 204 21.35 0.20 5.40
C ALA A 204 21.24 0.47 3.90
N ARG A 205 20.77 1.67 3.49
CA ARG A 205 20.53 2.03 2.08
C ARG A 205 21.74 1.77 1.17
N GLN A 206 22.97 1.97 1.64
CA GLN A 206 24.19 1.73 0.86
C GLN A 206 24.44 0.24 0.51
N PHE A 207 23.78 -0.68 1.22
CA PHE A 207 23.88 -2.13 1.01
C PHE A 207 22.68 -2.67 0.21
N VAL A 208 21.72 -1.82 -0.15
CA VAL A 208 20.62 -2.18 -1.05
C VAL A 208 21.16 -2.29 -2.48
N THR A 209 20.68 -3.28 -3.23
CA THR A 209 21.11 -3.49 -4.61
C THR A 209 20.77 -2.27 -5.48
N PRO A 210 21.63 -1.87 -6.44
CA PRO A 210 21.39 -0.68 -7.25
C PRO A 210 20.04 -0.67 -7.96
N THR A 211 19.57 -1.84 -8.43
CA THR A 211 18.27 -1.96 -9.10
C THR A 211 17.10 -1.59 -8.19
N ILE A 212 17.17 -1.89 -6.89
CA ILE A 212 16.11 -1.58 -5.93
C ILE A 212 16.30 -0.17 -5.36
N GLU A 213 17.54 0.23 -5.10
CA GLU A 213 17.87 1.56 -4.56
C GLU A 213 17.48 2.69 -5.51
N GLN A 214 17.61 2.46 -6.82
CA GLN A 214 17.29 3.42 -7.88
C GLN A 214 15.85 3.31 -8.40
N ASP A 215 15.06 2.33 -7.93
CA ASP A 215 13.67 2.19 -8.34
C ASP A 215 12.82 3.27 -7.66
N ALA A 216 12.34 4.24 -8.43
CA ALA A 216 11.51 5.33 -7.93
C ALA A 216 10.14 4.88 -7.37
N ASN A 217 9.73 3.64 -7.60
CA ASN A 217 8.56 3.06 -6.94
C ASN A 217 8.87 2.49 -5.56
N VAL A 218 10.14 2.13 -5.31
CA VAL A 218 10.63 1.69 -4.00
C VAL A 218 11.08 2.92 -3.22
N TYR A 219 12.00 3.73 -3.75
CA TYR A 219 12.44 4.99 -3.16
C TYR A 219 11.96 6.18 -4.00
N PRO A 220 10.71 6.67 -3.82
CA PRO A 220 10.26 7.84 -4.53
C PRO A 220 11.17 9.04 -4.26
N PRO A 221 11.40 9.89 -5.29
CA PRO A 221 12.22 11.08 -5.11
C PRO A 221 11.54 12.05 -4.15
N ALA A 222 12.34 12.95 -3.56
CA ALA A 222 11.88 13.80 -2.46
C ALA A 222 10.71 14.72 -2.86
N ASP A 223 10.67 15.20 -4.10
CA ASP A 223 9.57 16.02 -4.63
C ASP A 223 8.24 15.27 -4.72
N VAL A 224 8.29 13.95 -4.94
CA VAL A 224 7.10 13.07 -4.90
C VAL A 224 6.73 12.77 -3.45
N LEU A 225 7.69 12.35 -2.61
CA LEU A 225 7.43 12.05 -1.19
C LEU A 225 6.81 13.24 -0.43
N ASN A 226 7.25 14.47 -0.73
CA ASN A 226 6.73 15.68 -0.09
C ASN A 226 5.26 15.99 -0.44
N LYS A 227 4.70 15.35 -1.48
CA LYS A 227 3.28 15.45 -1.86
C LYS A 227 2.44 14.32 -1.26
N MET A 228 3.07 13.28 -0.72
CA MET A 228 2.36 12.15 -0.12
C MET A 228 1.89 12.49 1.28
N THR A 229 0.80 11.84 1.70
CA THR A 229 0.25 11.96 3.05
C THR A 229 0.70 10.77 3.89
N LEU A 230 1.37 11.03 5.01
CA LEU A 230 1.61 10.02 6.02
C LEU A 230 0.29 9.65 6.68
N MET A 231 -0.10 8.37 6.58
CA MET A 231 -1.29 7.86 7.25
C MET A 231 -1.09 7.83 8.76
N ARG A 232 -2.12 8.23 9.51
CA ARG A 232 -2.09 8.35 10.96
C ARG A 232 -3.12 7.44 11.62
N PRO A 233 -2.87 6.99 12.86
CA PRO A 233 -3.88 6.32 13.66
C PRO A 233 -5.12 7.19 13.82
N GLN A 234 -6.28 6.62 13.52
CA GLN A 234 -7.56 7.31 13.64
C GLN A 234 -8.11 7.24 15.08
N PRO A 235 -8.88 8.25 15.53
CA PRO A 235 -9.61 8.15 16.80
C PRO A 235 -10.57 6.96 16.81
N ALA A 236 -10.73 6.32 17.96
CA ALA A 236 -11.55 5.11 18.11
C ALA A 236 -12.99 5.22 17.53
N PRO A 237 -13.72 6.36 17.63
CA PRO A 237 -15.02 6.51 16.97
C PRO A 237 -14.96 6.39 15.44
N ILE A 238 -13.92 6.94 14.81
CA ILE A 238 -13.72 6.89 13.36
C ILE A 238 -13.33 5.47 12.93
N MET A 239 -12.40 4.82 13.64
CA MET A 239 -12.06 3.41 13.38
C MET A 239 -13.29 2.49 13.44
N ARG A 240 -14.19 2.70 14.41
CA ARG A 240 -15.43 1.91 14.51
C ARG A 240 -16.38 2.18 13.33
N LEU A 241 -16.50 3.43 12.91
CA LEU A 241 -17.33 3.81 11.76
C LEU A 241 -16.77 3.18 10.47
N GLU A 242 -15.49 3.39 10.21
CA GLU A 242 -14.75 2.86 9.08
C GLU A 242 -14.89 1.34 8.96
N ASN A 243 -14.62 0.60 10.04
CA ASN A 243 -14.75 -0.86 10.04
C ASN A 243 -16.19 -1.33 9.78
N ARG A 244 -17.19 -0.61 10.30
CA ARG A 244 -18.61 -0.92 10.04
C ARG A 244 -18.97 -0.71 8.57
N LEU A 245 -18.57 0.41 7.98
CA LEU A 245 -18.82 0.73 6.57
C LEU A 245 -18.08 -0.27 5.65
N TRP A 246 -16.87 -0.66 6.02
CA TRP A 246 -16.10 -1.68 5.30
C TRP A 246 -16.79 -3.05 5.32
N ALA A 247 -17.27 -3.49 6.48
CA ALA A 247 -18.01 -4.74 6.61
C ALA A 247 -19.30 -4.73 5.75
N GLN A 248 -20.04 -3.62 5.77
CA GLN A 248 -21.23 -3.42 4.92
C GLN A 248 -20.85 -3.54 3.43
N LEU A 249 -19.84 -2.80 2.98
CA LEU A 249 -19.34 -2.85 1.60
C LEU A 249 -19.02 -4.28 1.15
N LYS A 250 -18.29 -5.05 1.95
CA LYS A 250 -17.91 -6.42 1.61
C LYS A 250 -19.12 -7.34 1.52
N SER A 251 -20.05 -7.23 2.47
CA SER A 251 -21.28 -8.04 2.52
C SER A 251 -22.28 -7.74 1.40
N GLY A 252 -22.19 -6.56 0.77
CA GLY A 252 -23.15 -6.11 -0.23
C GLY A 252 -24.49 -5.63 0.37
N SER A 253 -24.48 -5.26 1.66
CA SER A 253 -25.61 -4.66 2.38
C SER A 253 -25.45 -3.15 2.58
#